data_AF-K1TXT4-F1
#
_entry.id   AF-K1TXT4-F1
#
_cell.length_a   1.000
_cell.length_b   1.000
_cell.length_c   1.000
_cell.angle_alpha   90.00
_cell.angle_beta   90.00
_cell.angle_gamma   90.00
#
_symmetry.space_group_name_H-M   'P 1'
#
loop_
_entity.id
_entity.type
_entity.pdbx_description
1 polymer ?
#
loop_
_entity_poly.entity_id
_entity_poly.type
_entity_poly.pdbx_seq_one_letter_code
_entity_poly.pdbx_strand_id
1 'polypeptide(L)'
;MAFDYAKAYQQFIDEEFAAASATAWMIPEAGKVRFTGGRDIEISTLSTTGLGNYDAGKADGSAYPQGTVTNSWKSYTLSMDRGVKFSLDRTDPNDTGFLVTAENVIREFARNALVKEQDTYRIHRLYELANGDAAHNTTHIVSAALTKTNA
;
A
#
# COMPACT_ATOMS: atom_id res chain seq x y z
N MET A 1 -16.76 3.76 -29.41
CA MET A 1 -16.29 3.82 -28.01
C MET A 1 -14.81 4.15 -28.06
N ALA A 2 -14.38 5.27 -27.48
CA ALA A 2 -12.95 5.56 -27.37
C ALA A 2 -12.34 4.55 -26.37
N PHE A 3 -11.25 3.88 -26.75
CA PHE A 3 -10.50 3.07 -25.80
C PHE A 3 -9.91 4.01 -24.74
N ASP A 4 -10.30 3.78 -23.49
CA ASP A 4 -9.76 4.51 -22.35
C ASP A 4 -8.41 3.88 -21.98
N TYR A 5 -7.38 4.27 -22.74
CA TYR A 5 -6.02 3.74 -22.59
C TYR A 5 -5.49 3.93 -21.16
N ALA A 6 -5.92 4.97 -20.45
CA ALA A 6 -5.54 5.19 -19.05
C ALA A 6 -6.00 4.03 -18.15
N LYS A 7 -7.24 3.54 -18.32
CA LYS A 7 -7.74 2.39 -17.55
C LYS A 7 -7.01 1.08 -17.88
N ALA A 8 -6.71 0.85 -19.16
CA ALA A 8 -5.97 -0.34 -19.57
C ALA A 8 -4.55 -0.34 -18.99
N TYR A 9 -3.86 0.81 -19.04
CA TYR A 9 -2.51 0.93 -18.49
C TYR A 9 -2.48 0.88 -16.96
N GLN A 10 -3.53 1.37 -16.28
CA GLN A 10 -3.65 1.24 -14.83
C GLN A 10 -3.69 -0.22 -14.39
N GLN A 11 -4.44 -1.07 -15.11
CA GLN A 11 -4.50 -2.50 -14.81
C GLN A 11 -3.13 -3.19 -14.94
N PHE A 12 -2.31 -2.81 -15.92
CA PHE A 12 -0.96 -3.36 -16.05
C PHE A 12 -0.03 -2.93 -14.91
N ILE A 13 -0.17 -1.68 -14.45
CA ILE A 13 0.59 -1.20 -13.29
C ILE A 13 0.19 -1.99 -12.04
N ASP A 14 -1.10 -2.21 -11.82
CA ASP A 14 -1.60 -2.96 -10.67
C ASP A 14 -1.14 -4.42 -10.69
N GLU A 15 -1.13 -5.06 -11.87
CA GLU A 15 -0.64 -6.44 -12.05
C GLU A 15 0.84 -6.55 -11.68
N GLU A 16 1.69 -5.67 -12.20
CA GLU A 16 3.13 -5.69 -11.88
C GLU A 16 3.40 -5.31 -10.42
N PHE A 17 2.60 -4.40 -9.86
CA PHE A 17 2.72 -4.03 -8.46
C PHE A 17 2.41 -5.22 -7.55
N ALA A 18 1.33 -5.95 -7.82
CA ALA A 18 0.95 -7.12 -7.05
C ALA A 18 1.99 -8.26 -7.17
N ALA A 19 2.63 -8.40 -8.33
CA ALA A 19 3.63 -9.43 -8.57
C ALA A 19 5.01 -9.12 -7.95
N ALA A 20 5.44 -7.86 -7.98
CA ALA A 20 6.82 -7.49 -7.62
C ALA A 20 6.97 -6.86 -6.22
N SER A 21 5.92 -6.30 -5.62
CA SER A 21 6.02 -5.59 -4.34
C SER A 21 6.14 -6.55 -3.16
N ALA A 22 7.22 -6.42 -2.39
CA ALA A 22 7.41 -7.13 -1.13
C ALA A 22 6.54 -6.58 0.00
N THR A 23 6.04 -5.35 -0.14
CA THR A 23 5.18 -4.67 0.85
C THR A 23 3.71 -4.63 0.43
N ALA A 24 3.30 -5.40 -0.58
CA ALA A 24 1.91 -5.42 -1.06
C ALA A 24 0.90 -5.74 0.04
N TRP A 25 1.28 -6.61 0.99
CA TRP A 25 0.46 -6.98 2.15
C TRP A 25 0.15 -5.82 3.11
N MET A 26 0.89 -4.70 3.03
CA MET A 26 0.63 -3.49 3.82
C MET A 26 -0.50 -2.63 3.26
N ILE A 27 -1.03 -2.97 2.07
CA ILE A 27 -2.14 -2.24 1.47
C ILE A 27 -3.43 -2.62 2.20
N PRO A 28 -4.16 -1.65 2.77
CA PRO A 28 -5.44 -1.93 3.41
C PRO A 28 -6.45 -2.46 2.39
N GLU A 29 -7.29 -3.39 2.83
CA GLU A 29 -8.35 -3.97 2.01
C GLU A 29 -9.29 -2.90 1.42
N ALA A 30 -9.85 -3.22 0.25
CA ALA A 30 -10.84 -2.38 -0.41
C ALA A 30 -12.00 -2.03 0.54
N GLY A 31 -12.35 -0.74 0.62
CA GLY A 31 -13.41 -0.22 1.50
C GLY A 31 -12.94 0.30 2.86
N LYS A 32 -11.68 0.06 3.26
CA LYS A 32 -11.11 0.64 4.50
C LYS A 32 -10.46 2.00 4.29
N VAL A 33 -10.32 2.45 3.04
CA VAL A 33 -9.74 3.74 2.68
C VAL A 33 -10.75 4.56 1.91
N ARG A 34 -10.89 5.83 2.27
CA ARG A 34 -11.63 6.82 1.48
C ARG A 34 -10.75 8.02 1.19
N PHE A 35 -10.84 8.52 -0.03
CA PHE A 35 -10.14 9.74 -0.44
C PHE A 35 -11.06 10.93 -0.17
N THR A 36 -10.62 11.86 0.67
CA THR A 36 -11.35 13.11 0.95
C THR A 36 -10.67 14.27 0.22
N GLY A 37 -11.00 14.39 -1.06
CA GLY A 37 -10.34 15.31 -1.98
C GLY A 37 -9.02 14.74 -2.51
N GLY A 38 -8.09 15.63 -2.91
CA GLY A 38 -6.81 15.23 -3.53
C GLY A 38 -5.63 15.13 -2.57
N ARG A 39 -5.76 15.63 -1.33
CA ARG A 39 -4.62 15.76 -0.40
C ARG A 39 -4.72 14.82 0.81
N ASP A 40 -5.94 14.55 1.27
CA ASP A 40 -6.18 13.83 2.52
C ASP A 40 -6.88 12.49 2.23
N ILE A 41 -6.47 11.46 2.96
CA ILE A 41 -7.05 10.12 2.94
C ILE A 41 -7.52 9.76 4.35
N GLU A 42 -8.63 9.05 4.47
CA GLU A 42 -9.09 8.55 5.75
C GLU A 42 -9.09 7.02 5.76
N ILE A 43 -8.55 6.47 6.84
CA ILE A 43 -8.44 5.04 7.07
C ILE A 43 -9.36 4.65 8.22
N SER A 44 -10.20 3.64 7.96
CA SER A 44 -11.16 3.09 8.92
C SER A 44 -10.47 2.12 9.88
N THR A 45 -10.67 2.30 11.18
CA THR A 45 -10.24 1.36 12.22
C THR A 45 -11.48 0.84 12.94
N LEU A 46 -11.76 -0.46 12.77
CA LEU A 46 -12.83 -1.17 13.45
C LEU A 46 -12.30 -1.74 14.76
N SER A 47 -12.97 -1.44 15.86
CA SER A 47 -12.70 -2.01 17.18
C SER A 47 -13.97 -2.60 17.76
N THR A 48 -13.85 -3.78 18.38
CA THR A 48 -14.94 -4.45 19.08
C THR A 48 -14.60 -4.56 20.56
N THR A 49 -15.62 -4.56 21.41
CA THR A 49 -15.45 -4.99 22.80
C THR A 49 -14.96 -6.44 22.84
N GLY A 50 -14.07 -6.75 23.79
CA GLY A 50 -13.55 -8.10 23.99
C GLY A 50 -14.60 -9.08 24.52
N LEU A 51 -14.20 -10.34 24.67
CA LEU A 51 -15.04 -11.38 25.28
C LEU A 51 -15.32 -11.03 26.74
N GLY A 52 -16.58 -11.19 27.15
CA GLY A 52 -16.97 -11.18 28.56
C GLY A 52 -17.36 -12.58 29.04
N ASN A 53 -17.76 -12.67 30.30
CA ASN A 53 -18.17 -13.93 30.91
C ASN A 53 -19.60 -14.30 30.52
N TYR A 54 -19.76 -15.48 29.90
CA TYR A 54 -21.06 -16.06 29.58
C TYR A 54 -21.72 -16.66 30.82
N ASP A 55 -23.00 -16.38 31.04
CA ASP A 55 -23.79 -16.93 32.16
C ASP A 55 -24.87 -17.89 31.65
N ALA A 56 -24.56 -19.19 31.69
CA ALA A 56 -25.47 -20.27 31.29
C ALA A 56 -26.74 -20.37 32.16
N GLY A 57 -26.77 -19.74 33.34
CA GLY A 57 -27.92 -19.73 34.23
C GLY A 57 -29.06 -18.80 33.78
N LYS A 58 -28.81 -17.92 32.80
CA LYS A 58 -29.78 -16.94 32.33
C LYS A 58 -30.47 -17.38 31.04
N ALA A 59 -31.76 -17.67 31.13
CA ALA A 59 -32.59 -18.06 29.97
C ALA A 59 -33.30 -16.88 29.29
N ASP A 60 -33.15 -15.65 29.81
CA ASP A 60 -33.82 -14.43 29.35
C ASP A 60 -33.11 -13.72 28.17
N GLY A 61 -32.08 -14.36 27.61
CA GLY A 61 -31.26 -13.79 26.54
C GLY A 61 -30.12 -12.88 27.02
N SER A 62 -29.99 -12.62 28.32
CA SER A 62 -28.87 -11.86 28.91
C SER A 62 -27.65 -12.71 29.26
N ALA A 63 -27.65 -13.99 28.86
CA ALA A 63 -26.53 -14.90 29.05
C ALA A 63 -25.23 -14.41 28.39
N TYR A 64 -25.35 -13.66 27.30
CA TYR A 64 -24.22 -13.04 26.61
C TYR A 64 -23.98 -11.61 27.10
N PRO A 65 -22.74 -11.24 27.44
CA PRO A 65 -22.35 -9.87 27.72
C PRO A 65 -22.61 -8.96 26.52
N GLN A 66 -23.02 -7.71 26.79
CA GLN A 66 -23.17 -6.72 25.74
C GLN A 66 -21.79 -6.27 25.23
N GLY A 67 -21.63 -6.28 23.91
CA GLY A 67 -20.47 -5.72 23.23
C GLY A 67 -20.85 -4.48 22.43
N THR A 68 -19.87 -3.63 22.16
CA THR A 68 -20.01 -2.48 21.27
C THR A 68 -19.07 -2.64 20.10
N VAL A 69 -19.52 -2.20 18.93
CA VAL A 69 -18.69 -2.07 17.74
C VAL A 69 -18.49 -0.58 17.49
N THR A 70 -17.23 -0.16 17.42
CA THR A 70 -16.87 1.22 17.10
C THR A 70 -16.07 1.23 15.82
N ASN A 71 -16.50 2.05 14.86
CA ASN A 71 -15.71 2.34 13.67
C ASN A 71 -15.26 3.79 13.72
N SER A 72 -13.96 4.02 13.67
CA SER A 72 -13.36 5.36 13.67
C SER A 72 -12.62 5.61 12.36
N TRP A 73 -12.75 6.81 11.83
CA TRP A 73 -12.01 7.26 10.65
C TRP A 73 -10.89 8.18 11.08
N LYS A 74 -9.66 7.84 10.72
CA LYS A 74 -8.49 8.67 10.98
C LYS A 74 -7.97 9.25 9.69
N SER A 75 -7.80 10.57 9.64
CA SER A 75 -7.27 11.30 8.50
C SER A 75 -5.75 11.27 8.48
N TYR A 76 -5.20 11.10 7.27
CA TYR A 76 -3.79 11.14 6.94
C TYR A 76 -3.60 12.03 5.72
N THR A 77 -2.59 12.88 5.75
CA THR A 77 -2.25 13.77 4.64
C THR A 77 -1.20 13.11 3.76
N LEU A 78 -1.42 13.11 2.45
CA LEU A 78 -0.44 12.67 1.46
C LEU A 78 0.76 13.63 1.49
N SER A 79 1.96 13.08 1.69
CA SER A 79 3.19 13.87 1.86
C SER A 79 3.86 14.26 0.55
N MET A 80 3.61 13.52 -0.54
CA MET A 80 4.29 13.69 -1.81
C MET A 80 3.39 13.29 -2.98
N ASP A 81 3.63 13.91 -4.13
CA ASP A 81 3.09 13.53 -5.43
C ASP A 81 4.28 13.25 -6.36
N ARG A 82 4.29 12.07 -6.98
CA ARG A 82 5.43 11.57 -7.76
C ARG A 82 4.96 11.01 -9.09
N GLY A 83 5.57 11.49 -10.17
CA GLY A 83 5.28 11.04 -11.52
C GLY A 83 6.41 11.33 -12.49
N VAL A 84 6.39 10.64 -13.63
CA VAL A 84 7.32 10.82 -14.73
C VAL A 84 6.56 10.77 -16.05
N LYS A 85 6.99 11.55 -17.04
CA LYS A 85 6.42 11.57 -18.39
C LYS A 85 7.39 10.93 -19.37
N PHE A 86 6.89 9.94 -20.10
CA PHE A 86 7.60 9.36 -21.24
C PHE A 86 6.96 9.85 -22.54
N SER A 87 7.80 10.24 -23.50
CA SER A 87 7.37 10.59 -24.86
C SER A 87 7.96 9.54 -25.80
N LEU A 88 7.09 8.81 -26.51
CA LEU A 88 7.50 7.89 -27.57
C LEU A 88 7.26 8.59 -28.90
N ASP A 89 8.32 8.78 -29.68
CA ASP A 89 8.22 9.20 -31.07
C ASP A 89 8.14 7.96 -31.97
N ARG A 90 7.28 8.01 -32.98
CA ARG A 90 7.05 6.94 -33.96
C ARG A 90 7.62 7.29 -35.34
N THR A 91 8.29 8.43 -35.49
CA THR A 91 8.74 8.92 -36.80
C THR A 91 9.83 8.05 -37.45
N ASP A 92 10.54 7.20 -36.69
CA ASP A 92 11.38 6.13 -37.25
C ASP A 92 10.99 4.74 -36.69
N PRO A 93 10.25 3.92 -37.46
CA PRO A 93 9.89 2.55 -37.09
C PRO A 93 11.07 1.59 -36.94
N ASN A 94 12.24 1.91 -37.51
CA ASN A 94 13.41 1.02 -37.54
C ASN A 94 14.32 1.18 -36.31
N ASP A 95 14.18 2.24 -35.53
CA ASP A 95 15.12 2.56 -34.45
C ASP A 95 14.93 1.68 -33.21
N THR A 96 13.71 1.16 -32.99
CA THR A 96 13.39 0.33 -31.82
C THR A 96 12.77 -1.02 -32.14
N GLY A 97 12.64 -1.39 -33.42
CA GLY A 97 12.08 -2.70 -33.84
C GLY A 97 10.70 -3.02 -33.23
N PHE A 98 9.87 -2.00 -32.97
CA PHE A 98 8.61 -2.12 -32.22
C PHE A 98 8.73 -2.67 -30.77
N LEU A 99 9.94 -2.85 -30.22
CA LEU A 99 10.13 -3.27 -28.83
C LEU A 99 9.67 -2.20 -27.83
N VAL A 100 9.91 -0.93 -28.14
CA VAL A 100 9.55 0.21 -27.29
C VAL A 100 8.08 0.57 -27.55
N THR A 101 7.17 -0.28 -27.05
CA THR A 101 5.75 0.02 -26.96
C THR A 101 5.44 0.72 -25.63
N ALA A 102 4.34 1.48 -25.58
CA ALA A 102 3.88 2.09 -24.33
C ALA A 102 3.73 1.05 -23.21
N GLU A 103 3.23 -0.15 -23.53
CA GLU A 103 3.05 -1.24 -22.56
C GLU A 103 4.38 -1.74 -21.98
N ASN A 104 5.39 -1.98 -22.83
CA ASN A 104 6.70 -2.45 -22.37
C ASN A 104 7.40 -1.40 -21.51
N VAL A 105 7.31 -0.12 -21.90
CA VAL A 105 7.88 0.98 -21.10
C VAL A 105 7.20 1.07 -19.73
N ILE A 106 5.87 0.95 -19.67
CA ILE A 106 5.11 1.02 -18.41
C ILE A 106 5.48 -0.15 -17.50
N ARG A 107 5.51 -1.38 -18.01
CA ARG A 107 5.86 -2.57 -17.21
C ARG A 107 7.30 -2.51 -16.70
N GLU A 108 8.23 -2.05 -17.52
CA GLU A 108 9.63 -1.93 -17.12
C GLU A 108 9.83 -0.85 -16.07
N PHE A 109 9.18 0.31 -16.23
CA PHE A 109 9.20 1.37 -15.25
C PHE A 109 8.55 0.94 -13.92
N ALA A 110 7.43 0.22 -13.98
CA ALA A 110 6.73 -0.28 -12.81
C ALA A 110 7.65 -1.18 -11.96
N ARG A 111 8.30 -2.16 -12.59
CA ARG A 111 9.18 -3.11 -11.89
C ARG A 111 10.47 -2.49 -11.36
N ASN A 112 11.12 -1.62 -12.15
CA ASN A 112 12.46 -1.15 -11.81
C ASN A 112 12.50 0.10 -10.95
N ALA A 113 11.51 0.98 -11.07
CA ALA A 113 11.48 2.25 -10.37
C ALA A 113 10.31 2.32 -9.38
N LEU A 114 9.08 2.20 -9.88
CA LEU A 114 7.86 2.44 -9.09
C LEU A 114 7.78 1.53 -7.86
N VAL A 115 7.85 0.22 -8.05
CA VAL A 115 7.69 -0.76 -6.97
C VAL A 115 8.82 -0.62 -5.96
N LYS A 116 10.07 -0.45 -6.42
CA LYS A 116 11.24 -0.31 -5.53
C LYS A 116 11.16 0.96 -4.70
N GLU A 117 10.77 2.09 -5.30
CA GLU A 117 10.62 3.35 -4.58
C GLU A 117 9.51 3.25 -3.53
N GLN A 118 8.36 2.68 -3.90
CA GLN A 118 7.22 2.52 -2.99
C GLN A 118 7.56 1.60 -1.81
N ASP A 119 8.18 0.45 -2.06
CA ASP A 119 8.59 -0.49 -1.01
C ASP A 119 9.64 0.13 -0.09
N THR A 120 10.64 0.81 -0.66
CA THR A 120 11.69 1.50 0.11
C THR A 120 11.08 2.56 1.02
N TYR A 121 10.15 3.38 0.50
CA TYR A 121 9.50 4.41 1.27
C TYR A 121 8.66 3.83 2.43
N ARG A 122 7.91 2.76 2.18
CA ARG A 122 7.09 2.09 3.22
C ARG A 122 7.96 1.52 4.34
N ILE A 123 9.04 0.82 3.99
CA ILE A 123 9.97 0.25 4.96
C ILE A 123 10.69 1.36 5.73
N HIS A 124 11.17 2.40 5.04
CA HIS A 124 11.79 3.55 5.69
C HIS A 124 10.84 4.24 6.66
N ARG A 125 9.58 4.43 6.27
CA ARG A 125 8.58 5.04 7.16
C ARG A 125 8.30 4.20 8.40
N LEU A 126 8.25 2.87 8.25
CA LEU A 126 8.11 1.97 9.39
C LEU A 126 9.33 2.07 10.32
N TYR A 127 10.54 2.11 9.75
CA TYR A 127 11.77 2.31 10.50
C TYR A 127 11.75 3.62 11.29
N GLU A 128 11.38 4.75 10.67
CA GLU A 128 11.29 6.04 11.36
C GLU A 128 10.33 6.00 12.54
N LEU A 129 9.16 5.37 12.37
CA LEU A 129 8.16 5.23 13.42
C LEU A 129 8.67 4.36 14.57
N ALA A 130 9.32 3.24 14.27
CA ALA A 130 9.90 2.36 15.28
C ALA A 130 11.08 3.02 16.02
N ASN A 131 11.92 3.77 15.31
CA ASN A 131 13.08 4.45 15.88
C ASN A 131 12.66 5.63 16.78
N GLY A 132 11.56 6.31 16.43
CA GLY A 132 10.98 7.38 17.25
C GLY A 132 10.24 6.87 18.50
N ASP A 133 9.96 5.57 18.59
CA ASP A 133 9.23 4.97 19.71
C ASP A 133 10.18 4.42 20.79
N ALA A 134 9.98 4.88 22.03
CA ALA A 134 10.85 4.55 23.15
C ALA A 134 10.85 3.05 23.53
N ALA A 135 9.77 2.32 23.23
CA ALA A 135 9.66 0.90 23.56
C ALA A 135 10.21 0.00 22.43
N HIS A 136 10.11 0.43 21.18
CA HIS A 136 10.43 -0.40 20.02
C HIS A 136 11.84 -0.14 19.44
N ASN A 137 12.43 1.04 19.67
CA ASN A 137 13.76 1.38 19.15
C ASN A 137 14.82 0.34 19.56
N THR A 138 14.84 -0.09 20.82
CA THR A 138 15.91 -0.95 21.34
C THR A 138 15.71 -2.44 21.06
N THR A 139 14.52 -2.86 20.65
CA THR A 139 14.14 -4.29 20.53
C THR A 139 13.83 -4.71 19.11
N HIS A 140 13.35 -3.80 18.25
CA HIS A 140 12.87 -4.11 16.90
C HIS A 140 13.79 -3.57 15.80
N ILE A 141 14.87 -2.88 16.15
CA ILE A 141 15.87 -2.37 15.21
C ILE A 141 17.19 -3.09 15.45
N VAL A 142 17.60 -3.90 14.48
CA VAL A 142 18.92 -4.51 14.45
C VAL A 142 19.79 -3.72 13.49
N SER A 143 20.90 -3.17 13.98
CA SER A 143 21.92 -2.58 13.13
C SER A 143 22.93 -3.66 12.75
N ALA A 144 23.13 -3.85 11.45
CA ALA A 144 24.14 -4.75 10.90
C ALA A 144 24.94 -4.03 9.83
N ALA A 145 26.24 -4.29 9.76
CA ALA A 145 27.06 -3.80 8.66
C ALA A 145 26.62 -4.47 7.35
N LEU A 146 26.52 -3.69 6.27
CA LEU A 146 26.32 -4.24 4.93
C LEU A 146 27.59 -4.98 4.49
N THR A 147 27.40 -6.24 4.13
CA THR A 147 28.36 -7.20 3.60
C THR A 147 27.79 -7.72 2.29
N LYS A 148 28.62 -8.33 1.43
CA LYS A 148 28.13 -8.90 0.15
C LYS A 148 27.10 -10.03 0.31
N THR A 149 26.91 -10.55 1.52
CA THR A 149 25.99 -11.65 1.83
C THR A 149 24.63 -11.16 2.33
N ASN A 150 24.51 -9.91 2.78
CA ASN A 150 23.27 -9.31 3.29
C ASN A 150 22.87 -8.01 2.55
N ALA A 151 23.52 -7.72 1.42
CA ALA A 151 23.23 -6.61 0.52
C ALA A 151 22.49 -7.09 -0.73
#